data_AF-A0A933ADX6-F1
#
_entry.id   AF-A0A933ADX6-F1
#
_cell.length_a   1.000
_cell.length_b   1.000
_cell.length_c   1.000
_cell.angle_alpha   90.00
_cell.angle_beta   90.00
_cell.angle_gamma   90.00
#
_symmetry.space_group_name_H-M   'P 1'
#
loop_
_entity.id
_entity.type
_entity.pdbx_description
1 polymer ?
#
loop_
_entity_poly.entity_id
_entity_poly.type
_entity_poly.pdbx_seq_one_letter_code
_entity_poly.pdbx_strand_id
1 'polypeptide(L)' 'MFPIIEEKLRQRYPDLKFVRWDAFGNIQGPDEPEVIAALPGLLRKHGCDIVISGVGA' A
#
# COMPACT_ATOMS: atom_id res chain seq x y z
N MET A 1 3.86 -8.32 8.83
CA MET A 1 3.62 -9.03 7.55
C MET A 1 4.27 -8.31 6.37
N PHE A 2 3.94 -7.03 6.10
CA PHE A 2 4.44 -6.30 4.92
C PHE A 2 5.98 -6.26 4.74
N PRO A 3 6.82 -6.10 5.78
CA PRO A 3 8.28 -6.11 5.59
C PRO A 3 8.81 -7.43 5.00
N ILE A 4 8.23 -8.58 5.39
CA ILE A 4 8.63 -9.89 4.87
C ILE A 4 8.22 -10.03 3.40
N ILE A 5 7.01 -9.57 3.04
CA ILE A 5 6.55 -9.57 1.65
C ILE A 5 7.46 -8.70 0.78
N GLU A 6 7.79 -7.49 1.24
CA GLU A 6 8.70 -6.58 0.53
C GLU A 6 10.08 -7.21 0.34
N GLU A 7 10.66 -7.83 1.37
CA GLU A 7 11.95 -8.52 1.28
C GLU A 7 11.93 -9.62 0.21
N LYS A 8 10.92 -10.49 0.23
CA LYS A 8 10.80 -11.60 -0.73
C LYS A 8 10.55 -11.11 -2.15
N LEU A 9 9.73 -10.07 -2.33
CA LEU A 9 9.50 -9.49 -3.65
C LEU A 9 10.73 -8.79 -4.19
N ARG A 10 11.51 -8.08 -3.37
CA ARG A 10 12.79 -7.48 -3.79
C ARG A 10 13.80 -8.53 -4.25
N GLN A 11 13.87 -9.69 -3.56
CA GLN A 11 14.74 -10.79 -3.96
C GLN A 11 14.33 -11.40 -5.31
N ARG A 12 13.03 -11.46 -5.60
CA ARG A 12 12.50 -12.08 -6.83
C ARG A 12 12.42 -11.12 -8.02
N TYR A 13 12.13 -9.85 -7.76
CA TYR A 13 11.86 -8.80 -8.75
C TYR A 13 12.61 -7.51 -8.36
N PRO A 14 13.90 -7.38 -8.72
CA PRO A 14 14.75 -6.28 -8.26
C PRO A 14 14.33 -4.90 -8.79
N ASP A 15 13.59 -4.85 -9.90
CA ASP A 15 13.16 -3.61 -10.54
C ASP A 15 11.86 -3.04 -9.94
N LEU A 16 11.22 -3.74 -9.00
CA LEU A 16 10.01 -3.25 -8.34
C LEU A 16 10.32 -2.01 -7.48
N LYS A 17 9.47 -0.99 -7.63
CA LYS A 17 9.44 0.17 -6.75
C LYS A 17 8.36 -0.04 -5.70
N PHE A 18 8.73 0.14 -4.43
CA PHE A 18 7.82 -0.05 -3.31
C PHE A 18 7.32 1.30 -2.80
N VAL A 19 6.00 1.46 -2.77
CA VAL A 19 5.32 2.54 -2.06
C VAL A 19 4.80 1.97 -0.76
N ARG A 20 5.28 2.49 0.37
CA ARG A 20 4.93 1.95 1.68
C ARG A 20 3.51 2.35 2.07
N TRP A 21 2.88 1.53 2.92
CA TRP A 21 1.50 1.70 3.37
C TRP A 21 1.25 3.05 4.08
N ASP A 22 2.27 3.59 4.76
CA ASP A 22 2.19 4.88 5.46
C ASP A 22 2.03 6.09 4.51
N ALA A 23 2.21 5.90 3.19
CA ALA A 23 1.88 6.91 2.19
C ALA A 23 0.36 7.09 1.96
N PHE A 24 -0.46 6.13 2.40
CA PHE A 24 -1.90 6.10 2.14
C PHE A 24 -2.76 6.31 3.39
N GLY A 25 -2.22 6.00 4.57
CA GLY A 25 -2.95 6.08 5.85
C GLY A 25 -3.61 4.75 6.25
N ASN A 26 -4.36 4.79 7.35
CA ASN A 26 -5.07 3.61 7.86
C ASN A 26 -6.44 3.48 7.17
N ILE A 27 -6.55 2.52 6.26
CA ILE A 27 -7.80 2.19 5.54
C ILE A 27 -8.83 1.45 6.41
N GLN A 28 -8.51 1.14 7.67
CA GLN A 28 -9.37 0.49 8.68
C GLN A 28 -9.18 1.20 10.02
N GLY A 29 -9.64 2.44 10.09
CA GLY A 29 -9.44 3.32 11.24
C GLY A 29 -10.55 4.36 11.39
N PRO A 30 -10.43 5.27 12.38
CA PRO A 30 -11.44 6.30 12.62
C PRO A 30 -11.74 7.18 11.40
N ASP A 31 -10.72 7.41 10.56
CA ASP A 31 -10.78 8.24 9.36
C ASP A 31 -10.96 7.41 8.07
N GLU A 32 -11.46 6.18 8.18
CA GLU A 32 -11.65 5.28 7.03
C GLU A 32 -12.44 5.94 5.88
N PRO A 33 -13.58 6.63 6.11
CA PRO A 33 -14.33 7.25 5.01
C PRO A 33 -13.50 8.23 4.19
N GLU A 34 -12.74 9.10 4.85
CA GLU A 34 -11.89 10.12 4.24
C GLU A 34 -10.70 9.49 3.50
N VAL A 35 -10.05 8.50 4.12
CA VAL A 35 -8.93 7.78 3.53
C VAL A 35 -9.37 7.01 2.29
N ILE A 36 -10.50 6.30 2.34
CA ILE A 36 -11.04 5.55 1.20
C ILE A 36 -11.43 6.48 0.06
N ALA A 37 -12.01 7.66 0.35
CA ALA A 37 -12.32 8.66 -0.67
C ALA A 37 -11.05 9.21 -1.36
N ALA A 38 -9.96 9.40 -0.62
CA ALA A 38 -8.68 9.90 -1.14
C ALA A 38 -7.84 8.83 -1.86
N LEU A 39 -8.01 7.55 -1.51
CA LEU A 39 -7.14 6.44 -1.93
C LEU A 39 -6.97 6.34 -3.45
N PRO A 40 -8.01 6.44 -4.31
CA PRO A 40 -7.83 6.38 -5.77
C PRO A 40 -6.92 7.47 -6.33
N GLY A 41 -6.97 8.68 -5.74
CA GLY A 41 -6.09 9.79 -6.11
C GLY A 41 -4.65 9.54 -5.68
N LEU A 42 -4.45 9.02 -4.48
CA LEU A 42 -3.13 8.68 -3.94
C LEU A 42 -2.46 7.55 -4.74
N LEU A 43 -3.18 6.49 -5.09
CA LEU A 43 -2.65 5.40 -5.90
C LEU A 43 -2.17 5.89 -7.27
N ARG A 44 -2.96 6.76 -7.93
CA ARG A 44 -2.56 7.40 -9.21
C ARG A 44 -1.35 8.31 -9.03
N LYS A 45 -1.35 9.15 -8.00
CA LYS A 45 -0.23 10.05 -7.69
C LYS A 45 1.09 9.29 -7.51
N HIS A 46 1.04 8.12 -6.91
CA HIS A 46 2.21 7.28 -6.67
C HIS A 46 2.53 6.30 -7.80
N GLY A 47 1.72 6.25 -8.87
CA GLY A 47 1.92 5.35 -10.00
C GLY A 47 1.83 3.87 -9.60
N CYS A 48 0.94 3.51 -8.68
CA CYS A 48 0.79 2.13 -8.24
C CYS A 48 0.10 1.28 -9.32
N ASP A 49 0.82 0.28 -9.83
CA ASP A 49 0.25 -0.72 -10.75
C ASP A 49 -0.41 -1.90 -10.01
N ILE A 50 0.11 -2.25 -8.83
CA ILE A 50 -0.33 -3.37 -8.00
C ILE A 50 -0.48 -2.90 -6.55
N VAL A 51 -1.56 -3.30 -5.89
CA VAL A 51 -1.82 -2.98 -4.48
C VAL A 51 -1.92 -4.28 -3.67
N ILE A 52 -1.21 -4.33 -2.54
CA ILE A 52 -1.35 -5.38 -1.54
C ILE A 52 -2.05 -4.76 -0.33
N SER A 53 -3.27 -5.20 -0.06
CA SER A 53 -4.03 -4.84 1.13
C SER A 53 -4.06 -6.03 2.10
N GLY A 54 -3.96 -5.75 3.39
CA GLY A 54 -4.07 -6.74 4.46
C GLY A 54 -5.08 -6.27 5.49
N VAL A 55 -6.04 -7.13 5.82
CA VAL A 55 -7.01 -6.92 6.89
C VAL A 55 -6.53 -7.71 8.11
N GLY A 56 -6.39 -7.04 9.26
CA GLY A 56 -6.12 -7.71 10.54
C GLY A 56 -7.43 -8.15 11.17
N ALA A 57 -7.47 -9.35 11.73
CA ALA A 57 -8.57 -9.82 12.58
C ALA A 57 -8.31 -9.48 14.06
#